data_AF-D5A8F5-F1
#
_entry.id   AF-D5A8F5-F1
#
_cell.length_a   1.000
_cell.length_b   1.000
_cell.length_c   1.000
_cell.angle_alpha   90.00
_cell.angle_beta   90.00
_cell.angle_gamma   90.00
#
_symmetry.space_group_name_H-M   'P 1'
#
loop_
_entity.id
_entity.type
_entity.pdbx_description
1 polymer ?
#
loop_
_entity_poly.entity_id
_entity_poly.type
_entity_poly.pdbx_seq_one_letter_code
_entity_poly.pdbx_strand_id
1 'polypeptide(L)' 'MAENKTMSLKSHEALITALAQSPATGMVASASHDKCVKLWK' A
#
# COMPACT_ATOMS: atom_id res chain seq x y z
N MET A 1 1.10 23.58 -3.93
CA MET A 1 0.38 22.58 -4.74
C MET A 1 0.80 21.21 -4.23
N ALA A 2 -0.11 20.38 -3.72
CA ALA A 2 0.24 19.04 -3.24
C ALA A 2 0.46 18.14 -4.46
N GLU A 3 1.70 17.70 -4.68
CA GLU A 3 2.08 16.84 -5.79
C GLU A 3 1.50 15.44 -5.53
N ASN A 4 0.52 15.01 -6.33
CA ASN A 4 0.03 13.64 -6.31
C ASN A 4 1.10 12.72 -6.90
N LYS A 5 2.03 12.29 -6.05
CA LYS A 5 3.09 11.34 -6.40
C LYS A 5 2.52 9.93 -6.49
N THR A 6 2.01 9.58 -7.67
CA THR A 6 1.56 8.22 -7.98
C THR A 6 2.78 7.32 -8.14
N MET A 7 3.03 6.45 -7.17
CA MET A 7 4.16 5.53 -7.17
C MET A 7 3.67 4.11 -7.48
N SER A 8 3.86 3.68 -8.73
CA SER A 8 3.49 2.33 -9.17
C SER A 8 4.55 1.32 -8.72
N LEU A 9 4.45 0.88 -7.47
CA LEU A 9 5.33 -0.14 -6.91
C LEU A 9 4.79 -1.52 -7.26
N LYS A 10 5.59 -2.32 -7.97
CA LYS A 10 5.33 -3.75 -8.15
C LYS A 10 5.47 -4.45 -6.80
N SER A 11 4.37 -4.48 -6.05
CA SER A 11 4.37 -5.06 -4.72
C SER A 11 3.91 -6.50 -4.70
N HIS A 12 2.84 -6.78 -5.42
CA HIS A 12 2.10 -8.02 -5.37
C HIS A 12 1.81 -8.48 -6.81
N GLU A 13 2.10 -9.74 -7.11
CA GLU A 13 1.68 -10.38 -8.36
C GLU A 13 0.20 -10.78 -8.34
N ALA A 14 -0.43 -10.74 -7.16
CA ALA A 14 -1.82 -11.09 -6.95
C ALA A 14 -2.67 -9.87 -6.55
N LEU A 15 -3.99 -9.99 -6.75
CA LEU A 15 -4.99 -9.01 -6.36
C LEU A 15 -4.81 -8.58 -4.89
N ILE A 16 -4.62 -7.28 -4.70
CA ILE A 16 -4.64 -6.67 -3.37
C ILE A 16 -6.08 -6.80 -2.85
N THR A 17 -6.26 -7.48 -1.73
CA THR A 17 -7.58 -7.74 -1.14
C THR A 17 -7.95 -6.71 -0.11
N ALA A 18 -6.96 -6.11 0.55
CA ALA A 18 -7.16 -5.11 1.57
C ALA A 18 -6.08 -4.05 1.52
N LEU A 19 -6.50 -2.81 1.76
CA LEU A 19 -5.64 -1.65 1.92
C LEU A 19 -6.10 -0.90 3.17
N ALA A 20 -5.16 -0.57 4.04
CA ALA A 20 -5.40 0.17 5.27
C ALA A 20 -4.40 1.31 5.37
N GLN A 21 -4.87 2.50 5.73
CA GLN A 21 -4.01 3.66 5.98
C GLN A 21 -4.12 4.06 7.45
N SER A 22 -2.98 4.33 8.08
CA SER A 22 -2.90 4.90 9.41
C SER A 22 -2.81 6.43 9.31
N PRO A 23 -3.86 7.18 9.68
CA PRO A 23 -3.81 8.64 9.72
C PRO A 23 -2.90 9.17 10.84
N ALA A 24 -2.59 8.35 11.86
CA ALA A 24 -1.74 8.74 12.99
C ALA A 24 -0.24 8.76 12.64
N THR A 25 0.21 7.86 11.76
CA THR A 25 1.63 7.71 11.39
C THR A 25 1.91 7.97 9.90
N GLY A 26 0.87 8.18 9.10
CA GLY A 26 0.96 8.31 7.65
C GLY A 26 1.33 7.01 6.93
N MET A 27 1.39 5.88 7.63
CA MET A 27 1.73 4.58 7.00
C MET A 27 0.54 4.00 6.24
N VAL A 28 0.83 3.29 5.17
CA VAL A 28 -0.13 2.49 4.41
C VAL A 28 0.27 1.02 4.51
N ALA A 29 -0.68 0.14 4.78
CA ALA A 29 -0.51 -1.31 4.73
C ALA A 29 -1.35 -1.86 3.58
N SER A 30 -0.74 -2.69 2.75
CA SER A 30 -1.42 -3.41 1.67
C SER A 30 -1.29 -4.92 1.90
N ALA A 31 -2.41 -5.63 1.89
CA ALA A 31 -2.46 -7.08 1.99
C ALA A 31 -2.96 -7.68 0.67
N SER A 32 -2.29 -8.73 0.21
CA SER A 32 -2.65 -9.42 -1.02
C SER A 32 -2.82 -10.92 -0.81
N HIS A 33 -3.52 -11.58 -1.75
CA HIS A 33 -3.69 -13.03 -1.78
C HIS A 33 -2.39 -13.80 -2.04
N ASP A 34 -1.28 -13.10 -2.33
CA ASP A 34 0.06 -13.68 -2.40
C ASP A 34 0.66 -14.01 -1.02
N LYS A 35 -0.15 -13.93 0.04
CA LYS A 35 0.21 -14.14 1.45
C LYS A 35 1.26 -13.17 1.96
N CYS A 36 1.49 -12.06 1.25
CA CYS A 36 2.39 -11.00 1.67
C CYS A 36 1.61 -9.76 2.09
N VAL A 37 2.09 -9.11 3.15
CA VAL A 37 1.64 -7.78 3.57
C VAL A 37 2.82 -6.84 3.43
N LYS A 38 2.66 -5.74 2.69
CA LYS A 38 3.67 -4.67 2.61
C LYS A 38 3.21 -3.44 3.37
N LEU A 39 4.15 -2.84 4.08
CA LEU A 39 3.98 -1.56 4.76
C LEU A 39 4.77 -0.49 4.00
N TRP A 40 4.14 0.66 3.81
CA TRP A 40 4.66 1.82 3.09
C TRP A 40 4.66 3.02 4.03
N LYS A 41 5.67 3.88 3.86
CA LYS A 41 5.79 5.18 4.51
C LYS A 41 6.01 6.25 3.46
#